data_AF-A0A9P5TWG2-F1
#
_entry.id   AF-A0A9P5TWG2-F1
#
_cell.length_a   1.000
_cell.length_b   1.000
_cell.length_c   1.000
_cell.angle_alpha   90.00
_cell.angle_beta   90.00
_cell.angle_gamma   90.00
#
_symmetry.space_group_name_H-M   'P 1'
#
loop_
_entity.id
_entity.type
_entity.pdbx_description
1 polymer ?
#
loop_
_entity_poly.entity_id
_entity_poly.type
_entity_poly.pdbx_seq_one_letter_code
_entity_poly.pdbx_strand_id
1 'polypeptide(L)'
;EDAGIDDNNICLPDTRREIIKGITDWVKHKNDNTPRTYILCGEAGTGKSSIAHTVGKELQELQFLVAFFAFNRSLLESRTPSNALRTVAYSLGVGDHHFADGLLQAFEDPSLSGSTSIQRQWEKLIVGPAQRVDPAKQVVIIFDALDE
;
A
#
# COMPACT_ATOMS: atom_id res chain seq x y z
N GLU A 1 4.89 10.71 9.81
CA GLU A 1 5.82 10.78 8.67
C GLU A 1 5.93 9.45 7.91
N ASP A 2 5.43 8.32 8.44
CA ASP A 2 5.55 6.98 7.83
C ASP A 2 4.46 6.61 6.78
N ALA A 3 3.60 7.57 6.44
CA ALA A 3 2.42 7.37 5.59
C ALA A 3 2.49 8.29 4.37
N GLY A 4 2.34 7.71 3.19
CA GLY A 4 2.31 8.45 1.93
C GLY A 4 3.65 8.51 1.21
N ILE A 5 3.59 9.01 -0.02
CA ILE A 5 4.74 9.08 -0.92
C ILE A 5 5.52 10.37 -0.62
N ASP A 6 6.80 10.22 -0.31
CA ASP A 6 7.77 11.32 -0.21
C ASP A 6 8.38 11.66 -1.59
N ASP A 7 8.09 12.87 -2.08
CA ASP A 7 8.63 13.41 -3.32
C ASP A 7 10.14 13.65 -3.26
N ASN A 8 10.74 13.75 -2.07
CA ASN A 8 12.21 13.89 -1.93
C ASN A 8 12.93 12.55 -2.04
N ASN A 9 12.21 11.43 -1.93
CA ASN A 9 12.77 10.09 -1.97
C ASN A 9 12.54 9.39 -3.32
N ILE A 10 12.01 10.05 -4.34
CA ILE A 10 11.84 9.43 -5.67
C ILE A 10 13.18 9.23 -6.38
N CYS A 11 13.23 8.26 -7.30
CA CYS A 11 14.37 8.08 -8.21
C CYS A 11 14.67 9.37 -8.98
N LEU A 12 15.96 9.60 -9.23
CA LEU A 12 16.40 10.66 -10.14
C LEU A 12 15.81 10.44 -11.55
N PRO A 13 15.53 11.51 -12.30
CA PRO A 13 15.02 11.41 -13.67
C PRO A 13 15.87 10.45 -14.51
N ASP A 14 15.20 9.66 -15.34
CA ASP A 14 15.78 8.68 -16.27
C ASP A 14 16.60 7.52 -15.66
N THR A 15 16.65 7.41 -14.33
CA THR A 15 17.26 6.27 -13.62
C THR A 15 16.25 5.16 -13.35
N ARG A 16 16.73 3.91 -13.20
CA ARG A 16 15.92 2.73 -12.81
C ARG A 16 14.67 2.45 -13.66
N ARG A 17 14.57 3.06 -14.85
CA ARG A 17 13.40 3.02 -15.74
C ARG A 17 12.90 1.62 -16.05
N GLU A 18 13.81 0.67 -16.29
CA GLU A 18 13.43 -0.70 -16.63
C GLU A 18 12.70 -1.41 -15.48
N ILE A 19 13.17 -1.23 -14.24
CA ILE A 19 12.55 -1.82 -13.06
C ILE A 19 11.21 -1.14 -12.76
N ILE A 20 11.19 0.20 -12.77
CA ILE A 20 9.96 0.98 -12.54
C ILE A 20 8.89 0.59 -13.56
N LYS A 21 9.26 0.54 -14.85
CA LYS A 21 8.38 0.08 -15.92
C LYS A 21 7.91 -1.36 -15.72
N GLY A 22 8.81 -2.27 -15.38
CA GLY A 22 8.45 -3.66 -15.12
C GLY A 22 7.39 -3.81 -14.02
N ILE A 23 7.53 -3.03 -12.94
CA ILE A 23 6.56 -3.02 -11.83
C ILE A 23 5.24 -2.38 -12.26
N THR A 24 5.26 -1.21 -12.91
CA THR A 24 4.02 -0.53 -13.33
C THR A 24 3.27 -1.30 -14.40
N ASP A 25 3.98 -1.95 -15.33
CA ASP A 25 3.39 -2.87 -16.29
C ASP A 25 2.77 -4.07 -15.56
N TRP A 26 3.47 -4.69 -14.60
CA TRP A 26 2.91 -5.78 -13.79
C TRP A 26 1.60 -5.38 -13.08
N VAL A 27 1.53 -4.19 -12.47
CA VAL A 27 0.31 -3.68 -11.83
C VAL A 27 -0.86 -3.55 -12.82
N LYS A 28 -0.58 -3.07 -14.04
CA LYS A 28 -1.59 -2.85 -15.09
C LYS A 28 -2.13 -4.14 -15.70
N HIS A 29 -1.42 -5.27 -15.56
CA HIS A 29 -1.84 -6.55 -16.14
C HIS A 29 -2.98 -7.20 -15.33
N LYS A 30 -4.23 -6.93 -15.75
CA LYS A 30 -5.46 -7.50 -15.18
C LYS A 30 -5.80 -8.89 -15.70
N ASN A 31 -4.94 -9.90 -15.47
CA ASN A 31 -5.31 -11.29 -15.75
C ASN A 31 -5.39 -12.09 -14.45
N ASP A 32 -6.28 -13.10 -14.40
CA ASP A 32 -6.50 -13.91 -13.18
C ASP A 32 -5.25 -14.73 -12.77
N ASN A 33 -4.29 -14.88 -13.69
CA ASN A 33 -3.04 -15.60 -13.47
C ASN A 33 -1.89 -14.66 -13.02
N THR A 34 -2.10 -13.34 -12.97
CA THR A 34 -1.08 -12.38 -12.55
C THR A 34 -0.90 -12.53 -11.04
N PRO A 35 0.34 -12.75 -10.54
CA PRO A 35 0.60 -12.76 -9.12
C PRO A 35 0.11 -11.46 -8.48
N ARG A 36 -0.57 -11.55 -7.33
CA ARG A 36 -1.09 -10.36 -6.60
C ARG A 36 -0.05 -9.69 -5.70
N THR A 37 1.17 -10.22 -5.68
CA THR A 37 2.27 -9.72 -4.86
C THR A 37 3.54 -9.66 -5.70
N TYR A 38 4.23 -8.52 -5.63
CA TYR A 38 5.53 -8.30 -6.20
C TYR A 38 6.50 -7.96 -5.07
N ILE A 39 7.65 -8.62 -5.01
CA ILE A 39 8.66 -8.38 -3.98
C ILE A 39 9.91 -7.79 -4.65
N LEU A 40 10.24 -6.55 -4.30
CA LEU A 40 11.47 -5.89 -4.72
C LEU A 40 12.58 -6.16 -3.71
N CYS A 41 13.45 -7.12 -4.01
CA CYS A 41 14.63 -7.44 -3.19
C CYS A 41 15.92 -6.88 -3.78
N GLY A 42 16.90 -6.60 -2.91
CA GLY A 42 18.21 -6.11 -3.29
C GLY A 42 19.02 -5.68 -2.07
N GLU A 43 20.32 -5.48 -2.25
CA GLU A 43 21.22 -5.11 -1.16
C GLU A 43 20.83 -3.77 -0.51
N ALA A 44 21.28 -3.55 0.72
CA ALA A 44 21.10 -2.27 1.42
C ALA A 44 21.73 -1.13 0.59
N GLY A 45 21.08 0.04 0.56
CA GLY A 45 21.56 1.21 -0.17
C GLY A 45 21.39 1.18 -1.70
N THR A 46 20.75 0.16 -2.28
CA THR A 46 20.55 0.06 -3.74
C THR A 46 19.41 0.94 -4.30
N GLY A 47 18.68 1.64 -3.43
CA GLY A 47 17.60 2.56 -3.81
C GLY A 47 16.21 1.92 -3.93
N LYS A 48 15.95 0.81 -3.22
CA LYS A 48 14.64 0.11 -3.23
C LYS A 48 13.49 1.02 -2.79
N SER A 49 13.67 1.74 -1.68
CA SER A 49 12.70 2.73 -1.20
C SER A 49 12.42 3.76 -2.27
N SER A 50 13.45 4.30 -2.92
CA SER A 50 13.24 5.29 -3.97
C SER A 50 12.46 4.76 -5.17
N ILE A 51 12.66 3.50 -5.54
CA ILE A 51 11.83 2.83 -6.55
C ILE A 51 10.38 2.71 -6.07
N ALA A 52 10.15 2.32 -4.82
CA ALA A 52 8.81 2.19 -4.25
C ALA A 52 8.06 3.53 -4.24
N HIS A 53 8.74 4.61 -3.86
CA HIS A 53 8.20 5.98 -3.90
C HIS A 53 7.86 6.43 -5.32
N THR A 54 8.77 6.22 -6.28
CA THR A 54 8.51 6.55 -7.69
C THR A 54 7.33 5.77 -8.26
N VAL A 55 7.28 4.45 -8.04
CA VAL A 55 6.16 3.61 -8.50
C VAL A 55 4.85 4.06 -7.87
N GLY A 56 4.83 4.34 -6.57
CA GLY A 56 3.64 4.85 -5.89
C GLY A 56 3.12 6.14 -6.53
N LYS A 57 4.04 7.08 -6.82
CA LYS A 57 3.72 8.35 -7.48
C LYS A 57 3.13 8.14 -8.88
N GLU A 58 3.80 7.36 -9.72
CA GLU A 58 3.33 7.08 -11.09
C GLU A 58 1.93 6.43 -11.08
N LEU A 59 1.66 5.52 -10.14
CA LEU A 59 0.35 4.87 -10.02
C LEU A 59 -0.74 5.84 -9.56
N GLN A 60 -0.44 6.77 -8.64
CA GLN A 60 -1.37 7.83 -8.25
C GLN A 60 -1.71 8.75 -9.44
N GLU A 61 -0.70 9.16 -10.22
CA GLU A 61 -0.91 9.97 -11.43
C GLU A 61 -1.78 9.24 -12.45
N LEU A 62 -1.64 7.92 -12.55
CA LEU A 62 -2.46 7.03 -13.38
C LEU A 62 -3.84 6.70 -12.78
N GLN A 63 -4.26 7.38 -11.70
CA GLN A 63 -5.57 7.24 -11.06
C GLN A 63 -5.86 5.88 -10.39
N PHE A 64 -4.81 5.13 -10.03
CA PHE A 64 -4.97 3.95 -9.17
C PHE A 64 -5.33 4.37 -7.74
N LEU A 65 -6.03 3.50 -6.99
CA LEU A 65 -6.20 3.71 -5.56
C LEU A 65 -4.97 3.18 -4.83
N VAL A 66 -4.04 4.08 -4.49
CA VAL A 66 -2.75 3.71 -3.90
C VAL A 66 -2.71 4.04 -2.40
N ALA A 67 -2.22 3.10 -1.60
CA ALA A 67 -1.76 3.36 -0.24
C ALA A 67 -0.29 2.99 -0.10
N PHE A 68 0.44 3.81 0.64
CA PHE A 68 1.88 3.66 0.86
C PHE A 68 2.17 3.70 2.36
N PHE A 69 2.94 2.72 2.84
CA PHE A 69 3.42 2.67 4.20
C PHE A 69 4.88 2.21 4.21
N ALA A 70 5.76 2.98 4.85
CA ALA A 70 7.14 2.59 5.08
C ALA A 70 7.31 2.14 6.53
N PHE A 71 7.89 0.96 6.73
CA PHE A 71 8.35 0.56 8.05
C PHE A 71 9.61 1.37 8.42
N ASN A 72 9.69 1.80 9.67
CA ASN A 72 10.83 2.56 10.17
C ASN A 72 11.18 2.09 11.58
N ARG A 73 12.32 1.41 11.72
CA ARG A 73 12.73 0.79 12.99
C ARG A 73 12.98 1.80 14.13
N SER A 74 13.31 3.05 13.78
CA SER A 74 13.64 4.11 14.74
C SER A 74 12.44 4.66 15.50
N LEU A 75 11.22 4.50 14.95
CA LEU A 75 9.99 4.94 15.58
C LEU A 75 9.31 3.73 16.24
N LEU A 76 9.10 3.79 17.55
CA LEU A 76 8.47 2.70 18.32
C LEU A 76 7.02 2.45 17.90
N GLU A 77 6.34 3.48 17.38
CA GLU A 77 4.91 3.46 17.05
C GLU A 77 4.61 2.88 15.66
N SER A 78 5.57 2.86 14.73
CA SER A 78 5.43 2.25 13.39
C SER A 78 5.65 0.73 13.38
N ARG A 79 5.98 0.14 14.54
CA ARG A 79 6.48 -1.25 14.67
C ARG A 79 5.47 -2.38 14.56
N THR A 80 4.18 -2.09 14.44
CA THR A 80 3.18 -3.16 14.44
C THR A 80 2.52 -3.28 13.08
N PRO A 81 2.37 -4.51 12.54
CA PRO A 81 1.56 -4.74 11.36
C PRO A 81 0.14 -4.16 11.53
N SER A 82 -0.38 -4.12 12.76
CA SER A 82 -1.66 -3.46 13.05
C SER A 82 -1.70 -1.98 12.74
N ASN A 83 -0.65 -1.24 13.08
CA ASN A 83 -0.58 0.19 12.75
C ASN A 83 -0.41 0.38 11.24
N ALA A 84 0.41 -0.44 10.59
CA ALA A 84 0.53 -0.43 9.13
C ALA A 84 -0.83 -0.63 8.44
N LEU A 85 -1.61 -1.63 8.87
CA LEU A 85 -2.93 -1.90 8.31
C LEU A 85 -3.93 -0.77 8.55
N ARG A 86 -3.92 -0.15 9.74
CA ARG A 86 -4.79 1.00 10.04
C ARG A 86 -4.44 2.21 9.19
N THR A 87 -3.16 2.50 9.02
CA THR A 87 -2.67 3.61 8.19
C THR A 87 -3.00 3.40 6.71
N VAL A 88 -2.78 2.18 6.20
CA VAL A 88 -3.16 1.80 4.83
C VAL A 88 -4.67 1.95 4.65
N ALA A 89 -5.48 1.39 5.56
CA ALA A 89 -6.93 1.50 5.51
C ALA A 89 -7.39 2.97 5.47
N TYR A 90 -6.87 3.80 6.37
CA TYR A 90 -7.16 5.23 6.38
C TYR A 90 -6.80 5.91 5.05
N SER A 91 -5.60 5.66 4.53
CA SER A 91 -5.15 6.21 3.23
C SER A 91 -6.08 5.81 2.08
N LEU A 92 -6.52 4.54 2.04
CA LEU A 92 -7.46 4.06 1.03
C LEU A 92 -8.84 4.69 1.17
N GLY A 93 -9.33 4.87 2.40
CA GLY A 93 -10.60 5.56 2.68
C GLY A 93 -10.59 7.03 2.27
N VAL A 94 -9.47 7.74 2.47
CA VAL A 94 -9.31 9.12 1.98
C VAL A 94 -9.35 9.17 0.45
N GLY A 95 -8.80 8.16 -0.24
CA GLY A 95 -8.74 8.10 -1.69
C GLY A 95 -10.00 7.56 -2.39
N ASP A 96 -10.95 6.96 -1.65
CA ASP A 96 -12.19 6.42 -2.21
C ASP A 96 -13.34 6.34 -1.20
N HIS A 97 -14.46 6.99 -1.52
CA HIS A 97 -15.61 7.05 -0.62
C HIS A 97 -16.30 5.69 -0.39
N HIS A 98 -16.32 4.79 -1.38
CA HIS A 98 -16.89 3.46 -1.18
C HIS A 98 -16.03 2.61 -0.25
N PHE A 99 -14.70 2.78 -0.33
CA PHE A 99 -13.78 2.19 0.63
C PHE A 99 -14.04 2.76 2.04
N ALA A 100 -14.18 4.08 2.17
CA ALA A 100 -14.50 4.73 3.44
C ALA A 100 -15.81 4.21 4.06
N ASP A 101 -16.86 4.06 3.26
CA ASP A 101 -18.13 3.48 3.71
C ASP A 101 -17.96 2.02 4.18
N GLY A 102 -17.13 1.25 3.48
CA GLY A 102 -16.75 -0.10 3.91
C GLY A 102 -16.04 -0.11 5.27
N LEU A 103 -15.15 0.84 5.52
CA LEU A 103 -14.46 0.98 6.81
C LEU A 103 -15.41 1.36 7.93
N LEU A 104 -16.33 2.29 7.70
CA LEU A 104 -17.33 2.69 8.70
C LEU A 104 -18.14 1.47 9.16
N GLN A 105 -18.56 0.62 8.22
CA GLN A 105 -19.27 -0.63 8.56
C GLN A 105 -18.36 -1.65 9.24
N ALA A 106 -17.08 -1.72 8.89
CA ALA A 106 -16.13 -2.59 9.59
C ALA A 106 -15.96 -2.18 11.06
N PHE A 107 -16.05 -0.89 11.38
CA PHE A 107 -15.96 -0.39 12.76
C PHE A 107 -17.22 -0.65 13.60
N GLU A 108 -18.35 -1.01 12.99
CA GLU A 108 -19.52 -1.48 13.73
C GLU A 108 -19.30 -2.87 14.34
N ASP A 109 -18.31 -3.64 13.87
CA ASP A 109 -17.95 -4.94 14.41
C ASP A 109 -17.14 -4.79 15.72
N PRO A 110 -17.72 -5.08 16.91
CA PRO A 110 -17.05 -4.84 18.19
C PRO A 110 -15.79 -5.70 18.35
N SER A 111 -15.72 -6.80 17.62
CA SER A 111 -14.62 -7.76 17.65
C SER A 111 -13.36 -7.29 16.91
N LEU A 112 -13.47 -6.21 16.13
CA LEU A 112 -12.35 -5.53 15.49
C LEU A 112 -11.64 -4.61 16.50
N SER A 113 -12.40 -4.01 17.41
CA SER A 113 -11.88 -3.15 18.46
C SER A 113 -10.99 -3.95 19.41
N GLY A 114 -9.73 -3.53 19.57
CA GLY A 114 -8.75 -4.24 20.40
C GLY A 114 -8.25 -5.58 19.85
N SER A 115 -8.67 -6.00 18.64
CA SER A 115 -8.15 -7.23 18.02
C SER A 115 -6.64 -7.11 17.78
N THR A 116 -5.87 -8.10 18.20
CA THR A 116 -4.45 -8.27 17.87
C THR A 116 -4.21 -9.21 16.68
N SER A 117 -5.28 -9.81 16.14
CA SER A 117 -5.19 -10.70 14.97
C SER A 117 -5.00 -9.89 13.69
N ILE A 118 -3.81 -10.01 13.09
CA ILE A 118 -3.46 -9.36 11.82
C ILE A 118 -4.34 -9.86 10.68
N GLN A 119 -4.62 -11.16 10.62
CA GLN A 119 -5.51 -11.72 9.60
C GLN A 119 -6.90 -11.08 9.69
N ARG A 120 -7.47 -10.96 10.89
CA ARG A 120 -8.78 -10.34 11.09
C ARG A 120 -8.77 -8.87 10.67
N GLN A 121 -7.73 -8.13 11.06
CA GLN A 121 -7.57 -6.74 10.67
C GLN A 121 -7.43 -6.59 9.16
N TRP A 122 -6.66 -7.46 8.49
CA TRP A 122 -6.54 -7.47 7.03
C TRP A 122 -7.88 -7.70 6.35
N GLU A 123 -8.62 -8.72 6.78
CA GLU A 123 -9.93 -9.04 6.21
C GLU A 123 -10.93 -7.90 6.40
N LYS A 124 -10.98 -7.31 7.60
CA LYS A 124 -12.00 -6.30 7.96
C LYS A 124 -11.65 -4.88 7.53
N LEU A 125 -10.38 -4.49 7.59
CA LEU A 125 -9.94 -3.13 7.27
C LEU A 125 -9.50 -2.97 5.82
N ILE A 126 -9.09 -4.04 5.15
CA ILE A 126 -8.57 -3.97 3.77
C ILE A 126 -9.48 -4.70 2.79
N VAL A 127 -9.67 -6.02 2.97
CA VAL A 127 -10.36 -6.85 1.97
C VAL A 127 -11.85 -6.49 1.86
N GLY A 128 -12.56 -6.41 2.99
CA GLY A 128 -13.99 -6.09 3.01
C GLY A 128 -14.30 -4.72 2.39
N PRO A 129 -13.63 -3.64 2.80
CA PRO A 129 -13.81 -2.32 2.18
C PRO A 129 -13.40 -2.28 0.70
N ALA A 130 -12.32 -2.96 0.31
CA ALA A 130 -11.88 -3.02 -1.09
C ALA A 130 -12.92 -3.66 -2.03
N GLN A 131 -13.76 -4.58 -1.55
CA GLN A 131 -14.84 -5.19 -2.35
C GLN A 131 -15.94 -4.21 -2.76
N ARG A 132 -15.98 -3.02 -2.15
CA ARG A 132 -16.99 -1.98 -2.45
C ARG A 132 -16.51 -0.93 -3.45
N VAL A 133 -15.20 -0.88 -3.66
CA VAL A 133 -14.60 0.00 -4.67
C VAL A 133 -15.03 -0.49 -6.05
N ASP A 134 -15.19 0.44 -6.99
CA ASP A 134 -15.47 0.12 -8.39
C ASP A 134 -14.47 -0.95 -8.89
N PRO A 135 -14.93 -2.11 -9.41
CA PRO A 135 -14.06 -3.16 -9.94
C PRO A 135 -13.09 -2.67 -11.04
N ALA A 136 -13.40 -1.56 -11.72
CA ALA A 136 -12.50 -0.94 -12.68
C ALA A 136 -11.28 -0.29 -12.02
N LYS A 137 -11.41 0.19 -10.77
CA LYS A 137 -10.37 0.88 -10.00
C LYS A 137 -9.55 -0.13 -9.20
N GLN A 138 -8.31 -0.35 -9.62
CA GLN A 138 -7.40 -1.26 -8.92
C GLN A 138 -6.86 -0.61 -7.63
N VAL A 139 -6.88 -1.38 -6.55
CA VAL A 139 -6.27 -1.02 -5.26
C VAL A 139 -4.84 -1.56 -5.23
N VAL A 140 -3.88 -0.68 -4.94
CA VAL A 140 -2.46 -1.02 -4.81
C VAL A 140 -1.97 -0.59 -3.45
N ILE A 141 -1.32 -1.51 -2.73
CA ILE A 141 -0.73 -1.26 -1.42
C ILE A 141 0.77 -1.48 -1.54
N ILE A 142 1.55 -0.47 -1.16
CA ILE A 142 3.00 -0.52 -1.17
C ILE A 142 3.49 -0.52 0.27
N PHE A 143 4.21 -1.57 0.64
CA PHE A 143 4.94 -1.67 1.90
C PHE A 143 6.44 -1.56 1.60
N ASP A 144 7.07 -0.50 2.09
CA ASP A 144 8.51 -0.32 2.02
C ASP A 144 9.20 -0.76 3.32
N ALA A 145 10.46 -1.21 3.21
CA ALA A 145 11.30 -1.63 4.33
C ALA A 145 10.68 -2.76 5.20
N LEU A 146 9.98 -3.71 4.57
CA LEU A 146 9.29 -4.83 5.27
C LEU A 146 10.23 -5.70 6.14
N ASP A 147 11.53 -5.69 5.85
CA ASP A 147 12.57 -6.41 6.58
C ASP A 147 13.10 -5.69 7.83
N GLU A 148 12.68 -4.45 8.08
CA GLU A 148 13.11 -3.65 9.25
C GLU A 148 12.44 -4.01 10.58
#